data_AF-A0A182EMX6-F1
#
_entry.id   AF-A0A182EMX6-F1
#
_cell.length_a   1.000
_cell.length_b   1.000
_cell.length_c   1.000
_cell.angle_alpha   90.00
_cell.angle_beta   90.00
_cell.angle_gamma   90.00
#
_symmetry.space_group_name_H-M   'P 1'
#
loop_
_entity.id
_entity.type
_entity.pdbx_description
1 polymer ?
#
loop_
_entity_poly.entity_id
_entity_poly.type
_entity_poly.pdbx_seq_one_letter_code
_entity_poly.pdbx_strand_id
1 'polypeptide(L)'
;MTSKAAGGPLIRHSPETKWYDYGDLECAEQPISDLDYLTSIEEQAEILLKKDCELQRQMQSKKNMTETAWLSTVLTRGTANDKVTAMQILSQQDPVHSLAYVASLVNIVAKKNTREAFSLLGLLKDLFINELLPPKRKLIPFVARPVNKINLSSLDKNFNLKRKLILWKFESDLKIVYEKFVTAIERLAGENIEKLGILSCRCALELLIARAEQEQKLLSLLINKLGHPNKTLATRICGYLLQLTRKQPLMRPIVVKEVERLIYRKNISCYTQLHAISFLSQMNLHGCDSALASTLLNIYIGLFRMLVLNKKMDDKMLNVLLLATNRAFSFAKGDVDKLMKEIDILYKILHQSNFSTALQTLKLLYQLLTTSEGISDRFYAALYRRILDLQHGINADRQLFSLLYQALLSDTVEYRVIAFIKRLLQLSLCRNAPFAAATLILISRLIENRPSLLITKKAADYDTLSIIY
;
A
#
# COMPACT_ATOMS: atom_id res chain seq x y z
N MET A 1 18.62 -15.54 42.69
CA MET A 1 18.49 -15.71 44.16
C MET A 1 17.26 -16.53 44.45
N THR A 2 17.47 -17.63 45.14
CA THR A 2 16.52 -18.69 45.49
C THR A 2 15.72 -18.36 46.76
N SER A 3 14.51 -18.93 46.80
CA SER A 3 13.62 -19.15 47.96
C SER A 3 12.56 -18.10 48.32
N LYS A 4 11.40 -18.66 48.74
CA LYS A 4 10.11 -18.10 49.20
C LYS A 4 9.10 -17.78 48.08
N ALA A 5 7.89 -18.32 48.04
CA ALA A 5 7.18 -19.28 48.89
C ALA A 5 5.98 -19.84 48.09
N ALA A 6 5.53 -21.04 48.44
CA ALA A 6 4.34 -21.69 47.91
C ALA A 6 3.10 -20.77 48.02
N GLY A 7 2.36 -20.62 46.92
CA GLY A 7 1.03 -19.99 46.91
C GLY A 7 0.84 -18.74 46.04
N GLY A 8 1.78 -18.39 45.16
CA GLY A 8 1.60 -17.29 44.20
C GLY A 8 1.74 -17.74 42.74
N PRO A 9 1.24 -16.94 41.78
CA PRO A 9 1.33 -17.27 40.37
C PRO A 9 2.77 -17.31 39.88
N LEU A 10 3.01 -18.23 38.93
CA LEU A 10 4.29 -18.51 38.26
C LEU A 10 4.72 -17.36 37.36
N ILE A 11 3.76 -16.63 36.79
CA ILE A 11 4.01 -15.40 36.04
C ILE A 11 3.60 -14.22 36.92
N ARG A 12 4.58 -13.37 37.23
CA ARG A 12 4.35 -12.07 37.88
C ARG A 12 4.72 -11.01 36.87
N HIS A 13 3.76 -10.16 36.53
CA HIS A 13 4.02 -9.03 35.66
C HIS A 13 4.62 -7.89 36.48
N SER A 14 5.76 -7.36 36.04
CA SER A 14 6.24 -6.04 36.47
C SER A 14 5.91 -5.02 35.39
N PRO A 15 5.41 -3.82 35.74
CA PRO A 15 4.92 -2.83 34.78
C PRO A 15 5.97 -2.37 33.76
N GLU A 16 7.27 -2.56 34.05
CA GLU A 16 8.38 -2.19 33.17
C GLU A 16 8.76 -3.28 32.16
N THR A 17 8.30 -4.52 32.36
CA THR A 17 8.73 -5.69 31.58
C THR A 17 7.55 -6.34 30.89
N LYS A 18 7.57 -6.42 29.57
CA LYS A 18 6.44 -6.97 28.81
C LYS A 18 6.49 -8.48 28.76
N TRP A 19 5.34 -9.11 28.51
CA TRP A 19 5.22 -10.57 28.56
C TRP A 19 6.14 -11.30 27.59
N TYR A 20 6.45 -10.68 26.45
CA TYR A 20 7.35 -11.22 25.44
C TYR A 20 8.84 -11.05 25.76
N ASP A 21 9.19 -10.32 26.82
CA ASP A 21 10.57 -10.18 27.33
C ASP A 21 10.88 -11.22 28.43
N TYR A 22 9.90 -12.04 28.83
CA TYR A 22 10.05 -13.03 29.90
C TYR A 22 10.75 -14.33 29.51
N GLY A 23 11.10 -14.52 28.24
CA GLY A 23 11.74 -15.74 27.74
C GLY A 23 12.78 -15.47 26.67
N ASP A 24 13.64 -16.45 26.43
CA ASP A 24 14.66 -16.40 25.37
C ASP A 24 14.01 -16.22 23.98
N LEU A 25 14.74 -15.61 23.04
CA LEU A 25 14.32 -15.45 21.65
C LEU A 25 14.21 -16.81 20.95
N GLU A 26 13.02 -17.41 20.98
CA GLU A 26 12.79 -18.70 20.35
C GLU A 26 12.42 -18.56 18.86
N CYS A 27 13.08 -19.36 18.02
CA CYS A 27 12.75 -19.52 16.62
C CYS A 27 11.68 -20.62 16.46
N ALA A 28 10.80 -20.46 15.47
CA ALA A 28 9.87 -21.52 15.06
C ALA A 28 10.67 -22.70 14.47
N GLU A 29 10.46 -23.90 15.01
CA GLU A 29 11.00 -25.16 14.44
C GLU A 29 9.94 -25.80 13.52
N GLN A 30 10.36 -26.69 12.62
CA GLN A 30 9.44 -27.37 11.69
C GLN A 30 8.39 -28.21 12.46
N PRO A 31 7.15 -28.30 11.96
CA PRO A 31 6.07 -29.03 12.62
C PRO A 31 6.40 -30.52 12.76
N ILE A 32 6.13 -31.07 13.95
CA ILE A 32 6.41 -32.45 14.35
C ILE A 32 5.28 -33.39 13.87
N SER A 33 5.63 -34.64 13.56
CA SER A 33 4.69 -35.68 13.06
C SER A 33 3.76 -36.29 14.13
N ASP A 34 4.10 -36.24 15.42
CA ASP A 34 3.29 -36.83 16.49
C ASP A 34 2.28 -35.81 17.06
N LEU A 35 1.12 -35.70 16.41
CA LEU A 35 0.02 -34.82 16.84
C LEU A 35 -0.52 -35.17 18.23
N ASP A 36 -0.54 -36.44 18.61
CA ASP A 36 -1.10 -36.91 19.89
C ASP A 36 -0.23 -36.51 21.10
N TYR A 37 1.08 -36.44 20.92
CA TYR A 37 1.98 -35.93 21.96
C TYR A 37 1.86 -34.42 22.12
N LEU A 38 1.70 -33.69 21.01
CA LEU A 38 1.47 -32.25 21.01
C LEU A 38 0.18 -31.85 21.73
N THR A 39 -0.93 -32.54 21.46
CA THR A 39 -2.22 -32.28 22.11
C THR A 39 -2.16 -32.55 23.61
N SER A 40 -1.50 -33.64 24.04
CA SER A 40 -1.33 -33.93 25.47
C SER A 40 -0.55 -32.85 26.22
N ILE A 41 0.48 -32.27 25.59
CA ILE A 41 1.27 -31.18 26.19
C ILE A 41 0.50 -29.86 26.17
N GLU A 42 -0.27 -29.61 25.12
CA GLU A 42 -1.12 -28.43 25.05
C GLU A 42 -2.21 -28.45 26.15
N GLU A 43 -2.83 -29.61 26.38
CA GLU A 43 -3.80 -29.81 27.47
C GLU A 43 -3.15 -29.57 28.85
N GLN A 44 -1.95 -30.09 29.08
CA GLN A 44 -1.21 -29.84 30.31
C GLN A 44 -0.87 -28.36 30.48
N ALA A 45 -0.44 -27.68 29.41
CA ALA A 45 -0.17 -26.25 29.44
C ALA A 45 -1.43 -25.43 29.72
N GLU A 46 -2.58 -25.83 29.19
CA GLU A 46 -3.87 -25.20 29.45
C GLU A 46 -4.30 -25.35 30.92
N ILE A 47 -4.13 -26.54 31.50
CA ILE A 47 -4.41 -26.77 32.92
C ILE A 47 -3.49 -25.90 33.79
N LEU A 48 -2.21 -25.78 33.44
CA LEU A 48 -1.26 -24.92 34.15
C LEU A 48 -1.63 -23.44 34.05
N LEU A 49 -2.01 -22.95 32.85
CA LEU A 49 -2.48 -21.58 32.65
C LEU A 49 -3.73 -21.29 33.48
N LYS A 50 -4.73 -22.19 33.47
CA LYS A 50 -5.97 -22.05 34.25
C LYS A 50 -5.69 -21.94 35.75
N LYS A 51 -4.84 -22.83 36.27
CA LYS A 51 -4.40 -22.80 37.67
C LYS A 51 -3.67 -21.49 38.01
N ASP A 52 -2.81 -21.00 37.11
CA ASP A 52 -2.08 -19.74 37.32
C ASP A 52 -3.02 -18.52 37.35
N CYS A 53 -4.02 -18.48 36.46
CA CYS A 53 -5.07 -17.46 36.44
C CYS A 53 -5.95 -17.47 37.69
N GLU A 54 -6.20 -18.63 38.28
CA GLU A 54 -6.92 -18.75 39.55
C GLU A 54 -6.07 -18.25 40.73
N LEU A 55 -4.79 -18.61 40.77
CA LEU A 55 -3.84 -18.11 41.78
C LEU A 55 -3.67 -16.59 41.72
N GLN A 56 -3.59 -16.00 40.52
CA GLN A 56 -3.53 -14.55 40.36
C GLN A 56 -4.80 -13.86 40.84
N ARG A 57 -5.99 -14.40 40.52
CA ARG A 57 -7.26 -13.88 41.05
C ARG A 57 -7.33 -13.94 42.58
N GLN A 58 -6.86 -15.03 43.19
CA GLN A 58 -6.78 -15.17 44.64
C GLN A 58 -5.74 -14.25 45.29
N MET A 59 -4.64 -13.93 44.60
CA MET A 59 -3.65 -12.96 45.09
C MET A 59 -4.15 -11.52 44.97
N GLN A 60 -4.79 -11.16 43.86
CA GLN A 60 -5.34 -9.83 43.65
C GLN A 60 -6.41 -9.49 44.69
N SER A 61 -7.28 -10.45 45.04
CA SER A 61 -8.28 -10.26 46.10
C SER A 61 -7.67 -10.06 47.50
N LYS A 62 -6.45 -10.58 47.74
CA LYS A 62 -5.74 -10.44 49.02
C LYS A 62 -4.86 -9.20 49.11
N LYS A 63 -4.28 -8.73 47.99
CA LYS A 63 -3.28 -7.64 47.99
C LYS A 63 -3.90 -6.23 47.93
N ASN A 64 -4.94 -6.02 47.13
CA ASN A 64 -5.48 -4.67 46.83
C ASN A 64 -7.01 -4.61 47.00
N MET A 65 -7.51 -4.85 48.22
CA MET A 65 -8.94 -5.00 48.50
C MET A 65 -9.83 -3.89 47.92
N THR A 66 -9.40 -2.63 47.90
CA THR A 66 -10.23 -1.50 47.44
C THR A 66 -10.29 -1.37 45.92
N GLU A 67 -9.15 -1.31 45.22
CA GLU A 67 -9.10 -1.17 43.76
C GLU A 67 -9.60 -2.42 43.03
N THR A 68 -9.23 -3.63 43.49
CA THR A 68 -9.68 -4.87 42.85
C THR A 68 -11.15 -5.15 43.15
N ALA A 69 -11.66 -4.80 44.35
CA ALA A 69 -13.09 -4.90 44.62
C ALA A 69 -13.87 -3.89 43.78
N TRP A 70 -13.38 -2.66 43.61
CA TRP A 70 -13.98 -1.69 42.70
C TRP A 70 -14.01 -2.23 41.27
N LEU A 71 -12.88 -2.70 40.72
CA LEU A 71 -12.81 -3.28 39.37
C LEU A 71 -13.77 -4.48 39.20
N SER A 72 -13.87 -5.36 40.20
CA SER A 72 -14.81 -6.49 40.17
C SER A 72 -16.28 -6.07 40.24
N THR A 73 -16.58 -5.00 40.98
CA THR A 73 -17.92 -4.41 41.08
C THR A 73 -18.31 -3.74 39.77
N VAL A 74 -17.38 -3.03 39.13
CA VAL A 74 -17.57 -2.42 37.81
C VAL A 74 -17.77 -3.50 36.75
N LEU A 75 -16.99 -4.59 36.80
CA LEU A 75 -17.12 -5.69 35.84
C LEU A 75 -18.49 -6.38 35.89
N THR A 76 -19.09 -6.45 37.08
CA THR A 76 -20.39 -7.11 37.30
C THR A 76 -21.57 -6.14 37.10
N ARG A 77 -21.55 -4.99 37.77
CA ARG A 77 -22.67 -4.04 37.87
C ARG A 77 -22.49 -2.74 37.08
N GLY A 78 -21.30 -2.47 36.52
CA GLY A 78 -21.01 -1.24 35.79
C GLY A 78 -21.72 -1.12 34.44
N THR A 79 -21.65 0.07 33.85
CA THR A 79 -22.18 0.30 32.49
C THR A 79 -21.29 -0.39 31.44
N ALA A 80 -21.78 -0.54 30.20
CA ALA A 80 -21.00 -1.20 29.14
C ALA A 80 -19.63 -0.53 28.91
N ASN A 81 -19.57 0.81 28.92
CA ASN A 81 -18.31 1.54 28.79
C ASN A 81 -17.40 1.34 30.01
N ASP A 82 -17.95 1.33 31.23
CA ASP A 82 -17.16 1.09 32.44
C ASP A 82 -16.61 -0.34 32.50
N LYS A 83 -17.38 -1.32 32.00
CA LYS A 83 -16.91 -2.70 31.84
C LYS A 83 -15.75 -2.78 30.86
N VAL A 84 -15.82 -2.05 29.75
CA VAL A 84 -14.75 -1.99 28.73
C VAL A 84 -13.48 -1.36 29.32
N THR A 85 -13.60 -0.25 30.03
CA THR A 85 -12.44 0.40 30.66
C THR A 85 -11.82 -0.47 31.76
N ALA A 86 -12.64 -1.13 32.58
CA ALA A 86 -12.16 -2.10 33.57
C ALA A 86 -11.41 -3.27 32.90
N MET A 87 -11.97 -3.84 31.83
CA MET A 87 -11.30 -4.91 31.05
C MET A 87 -9.98 -4.44 30.44
N GLN A 88 -9.92 -3.20 29.94
CA GLN A 88 -8.70 -2.61 29.41
C GLN A 88 -7.62 -2.46 30.49
N ILE A 89 -7.96 -1.90 31.66
CA ILE A 89 -7.01 -1.70 32.78
C ILE A 89 -6.45 -3.05 33.24
N LEU A 90 -7.32 -4.05 33.44
CA LEU A 90 -6.90 -5.40 33.82
C LEU A 90 -5.97 -6.03 32.78
N SER A 91 -6.22 -5.76 31.49
CA SER A 91 -5.38 -6.26 30.39
C SER A 91 -4.01 -5.59 30.32
N GLN A 92 -3.90 -4.34 30.75
CA GLN A 92 -2.63 -3.62 30.84
C GLN A 92 -1.83 -4.03 32.08
N GLN A 93 -2.49 -4.33 33.20
CA GLN A 93 -1.82 -4.74 34.44
C GLN A 93 -1.20 -6.12 34.33
N ASP A 94 -1.96 -7.11 33.83
CA ASP A 94 -1.53 -8.51 33.73
C ASP A 94 -1.99 -9.12 32.39
N PRO A 95 -1.26 -8.92 31.26
CA PRO A 95 -1.70 -9.35 29.93
C PRO A 95 -1.87 -10.88 29.81
N VAL A 96 -1.08 -11.66 30.55
CA VAL A 96 -1.11 -13.13 30.47
C VAL A 96 -2.39 -13.71 31.09
N HIS A 97 -2.82 -13.20 32.24
CA HIS A 97 -3.96 -13.72 32.98
C HIS A 97 -5.31 -13.13 32.53
N SER A 98 -5.29 -12.04 31.78
CA SER A 98 -6.45 -11.26 31.35
C SER A 98 -6.93 -11.58 29.93
N LEU A 99 -6.33 -12.56 29.24
CA LEU A 99 -6.66 -12.88 27.85
C LEU A 99 -8.16 -13.15 27.62
N ALA A 100 -8.86 -13.70 28.61
CA ALA A 100 -10.30 -13.94 28.56
C ALA A 100 -11.10 -12.64 28.39
N TYR A 101 -10.66 -11.53 29.00
CA TYR A 101 -11.28 -10.21 28.85
C TYR A 101 -11.07 -9.66 27.44
N VAL A 102 -9.86 -9.79 26.90
CA VAL A 102 -9.56 -9.40 25.51
C VAL A 102 -10.41 -10.22 24.53
N ALA A 103 -10.52 -11.53 24.74
CA ALA A 103 -11.38 -12.40 23.92
C ALA A 103 -12.86 -12.00 23.98
N SER A 104 -13.36 -11.61 25.16
CA SER A 104 -14.71 -11.07 25.33
C SER A 104 -14.91 -9.78 24.53
N LEU A 105 -13.98 -8.82 24.62
CA LEU A 105 -14.03 -7.57 23.87
C LEU A 105 -14.01 -7.81 22.34
N VAL A 106 -13.15 -8.73 21.88
CA VAL A 106 -13.11 -9.13 20.46
C VAL A 106 -14.44 -9.76 20.03
N ASN A 107 -15.06 -10.58 20.88
CA ASN A 107 -16.38 -11.15 20.59
C ASN A 107 -17.48 -10.08 20.52
N ILE A 108 -17.41 -9.00 21.30
CA ILE A 108 -18.34 -7.86 21.21
C ILE A 108 -18.20 -7.17 19.84
N VAL A 109 -16.96 -6.93 19.38
CA VAL A 109 -16.69 -6.36 18.05
C VAL A 109 -17.10 -7.30 16.92
N ALA A 110 -16.96 -8.61 17.13
CA ALA A 110 -17.40 -9.62 16.18
C ALA A 110 -18.93 -9.66 16.05
N LYS A 111 -19.68 -9.28 17.10
CA LYS A 111 -21.15 -9.15 17.06
C LYS A 111 -21.58 -7.92 16.26
N LYS A 112 -22.85 -7.90 15.84
CA LYS A 112 -23.41 -6.89 14.91
C LYS A 112 -23.68 -5.50 15.51
N ASN A 113 -23.18 -5.19 16.72
CA ASN A 113 -23.44 -3.89 17.34
C ASN A 113 -22.44 -2.84 16.85
N THR A 114 -22.86 -2.03 15.87
CA THR A 114 -22.01 -1.06 15.18
C THR A 114 -21.49 0.06 16.08
N ARG A 115 -22.28 0.48 17.08
CA ARG A 115 -21.89 1.55 18.03
C ARG A 115 -20.78 1.08 18.97
N GLU A 116 -20.96 -0.10 19.56
CA GLU A 116 -19.95 -0.71 20.43
C GLU A 116 -18.68 -1.02 19.66
N ALA A 117 -18.79 -1.59 18.44
CA ALA A 117 -17.66 -1.85 17.57
C ALA A 117 -16.86 -0.58 17.25
N PHE A 118 -17.54 0.55 16.98
CA PHE A 118 -16.88 1.81 16.67
C PHE A 118 -15.99 2.32 17.83
N SER A 119 -16.49 2.25 19.08
CA SER A 119 -15.72 2.64 20.26
C SER A 119 -14.57 1.66 20.55
N LEU A 120 -14.85 0.36 20.45
CA LEU A 120 -13.93 -0.71 20.81
C LEU A 120 -12.76 -0.90 19.84
N LEU A 121 -12.95 -0.61 18.55
CA LEU A 121 -11.91 -0.78 17.53
C LEU A 121 -10.64 0.01 17.86
N GLY A 122 -10.79 1.26 18.32
CA GLY A 122 -9.66 2.10 18.72
C GLY A 122 -8.93 1.52 19.93
N LEU A 123 -9.69 1.16 20.97
CA LEU A 123 -9.16 0.62 22.22
C LEU A 123 -8.44 -0.71 22.02
N LEU A 124 -9.05 -1.65 21.31
CA LEU A 124 -8.44 -2.95 21.02
C LEU A 124 -7.18 -2.80 20.17
N LYS A 125 -7.20 -1.91 19.18
CA LYS A 125 -6.02 -1.63 18.36
C LYS A 125 -4.87 -1.11 19.22
N ASP A 126 -5.11 -0.15 20.12
CA ASP A 126 -4.07 0.38 21.00
C ASP A 126 -3.56 -0.69 21.98
N LEU A 127 -4.45 -1.53 22.52
CA LEU A 127 -4.10 -2.63 23.41
C LEU A 127 -3.25 -3.71 22.70
N PHE A 128 -3.60 -4.08 21.47
CA PHE A 128 -2.80 -5.01 20.68
C PHE A 128 -1.43 -4.44 20.31
N ILE A 129 -1.35 -3.16 19.93
CA ILE A 129 -0.08 -2.54 19.55
C ILE A 129 0.82 -2.37 20.77
N ASN A 130 0.32 -1.81 21.87
CA ASN A 130 1.16 -1.38 22.97
C ASN A 130 1.55 -2.53 23.91
N GLU A 131 0.61 -3.41 24.24
CA GLU A 131 0.78 -4.41 25.31
C GLU A 131 0.93 -5.85 24.80
N LEU A 132 0.10 -6.26 23.85
CA LEU A 132 0.00 -7.69 23.49
C LEU A 132 0.97 -8.12 22.40
N LEU A 133 1.12 -7.38 21.29
CA LEU A 133 1.88 -7.87 20.15
C LEU A 133 3.39 -7.55 20.27
N PRO A 134 4.27 -8.54 20.08
CA PRO A 134 5.71 -8.30 20.01
C PRO A 134 6.07 -7.40 18.82
N PRO A 135 7.01 -6.45 18.96
CA PRO A 135 7.35 -5.50 17.91
C PRO A 135 8.20 -6.11 16.77
N LYS A 136 9.07 -7.08 17.09
CA LYS A 136 10.10 -7.59 16.16
C LYS A 136 9.79 -8.96 15.57
N ARG A 137 8.80 -9.69 16.11
CA ARG A 137 8.52 -11.09 15.75
C ARG A 137 7.02 -11.36 15.61
N LYS A 138 6.69 -12.40 14.84
CA LYS A 138 5.34 -12.94 14.72
C LYS A 138 5.02 -13.86 15.91
N LEU A 139 3.73 -14.05 16.18
CA LEU A 139 3.24 -14.99 17.18
C LEU A 139 3.44 -16.42 16.69
N ILE A 140 4.00 -17.26 17.54
CA ILE A 140 4.34 -18.65 17.22
C ILE A 140 3.20 -19.55 17.73
N PRO A 141 2.51 -20.28 16.83
CA PRO A 141 1.48 -21.23 17.23
C PRO A 141 2.13 -22.39 17.99
N PHE A 142 1.36 -23.06 18.86
CA PHE A 142 1.88 -24.16 19.68
C PHE A 142 2.52 -25.28 18.85
N VAL A 143 1.95 -25.58 17.67
CA VAL A 143 2.44 -26.60 16.72
C VAL A 143 3.84 -26.32 16.18
N ALA A 144 4.25 -25.05 16.11
CA ALA A 144 5.55 -24.65 15.58
C ALA A 144 6.64 -24.51 16.67
N ARG A 145 6.34 -24.97 17.89
CA ARG A 145 7.27 -24.92 19.03
C ARG A 145 8.13 -26.20 19.10
N PRO A 146 9.35 -26.10 19.65
CA PRO A 146 10.22 -27.26 19.89
C PRO A 146 9.73 -28.10 21.07
N VAL A 147 8.71 -28.92 20.85
CA VAL A 147 8.12 -29.75 21.91
C VAL A 147 8.97 -30.99 22.23
N ASN A 148 9.82 -31.43 21.28
CA ASN A 148 10.70 -32.60 21.42
C ASN A 148 11.78 -32.46 22.50
N LYS A 149 12.12 -31.24 22.92
CA LYS A 149 13.10 -30.98 23.97
C LYS A 149 12.48 -31.03 25.39
N ILE A 150 11.18 -31.29 25.50
CA ILE A 150 10.46 -31.30 26.77
C ILE A 150 10.31 -32.73 27.29
N ASN A 151 11.05 -33.04 28.35
CA ASN A 151 10.83 -34.24 29.16
C ASN A 151 9.64 -34.01 30.11
N LEU A 152 8.46 -34.57 29.80
CA LEU A 152 7.26 -34.54 30.67
C LEU A 152 7.59 -34.98 32.11
N SER A 153 8.50 -35.94 32.27
CA SER A 153 8.90 -36.50 33.57
C SER A 153 9.59 -35.48 34.50
N SER A 154 10.08 -34.36 33.95
CA SER A 154 10.74 -33.28 34.70
C SER A 154 9.82 -32.09 34.99
N LEU A 155 8.58 -32.14 34.49
CA LEU A 155 7.63 -31.03 34.54
C LEU A 155 7.34 -30.57 35.96
N ASP A 156 7.20 -31.50 36.91
CA ASP A 156 6.86 -31.15 38.29
C ASP A 156 7.96 -30.46 39.07
N LYS A 157 9.23 -30.66 38.68
CA LYS A 157 10.39 -30.10 39.37
C LYS A 157 10.88 -28.78 38.76
N ASN A 158 10.61 -28.54 37.48
CA ASN A 158 11.17 -27.40 36.74
C ASN A 158 10.20 -26.22 36.65
N PHE A 159 10.31 -25.28 37.59
CA PHE A 159 9.52 -24.03 37.60
C PHE A 159 9.64 -23.23 36.29
N ASN A 160 10.83 -23.13 35.71
CA ASN A 160 11.07 -22.43 34.46
C ASN A 160 10.35 -23.10 33.27
N LEU A 161 10.26 -24.44 33.27
CA LEU A 161 9.55 -25.19 32.24
C LEU A 161 8.03 -24.97 32.34
N LYS A 162 7.46 -25.00 33.56
CA LYS A 162 6.05 -24.66 33.81
C LYS A 162 5.74 -23.24 33.32
N ARG A 163 6.56 -22.25 33.68
CA ARG A 163 6.43 -20.86 33.22
C ARG A 163 6.48 -20.76 31.69
N LYS A 164 7.40 -21.48 31.06
CA LYS A 164 7.59 -21.49 29.60
C LYS A 164 6.36 -22.06 28.87
N LEU A 165 5.82 -23.17 29.36
CA LEU A 165 4.59 -23.77 28.79
C LEU A 165 3.38 -22.86 28.91
N ILE A 166 3.24 -22.16 30.04
CA ILE A 166 2.17 -21.16 30.23
C ILE A 166 2.31 -20.05 29.18
N LEU A 167 3.52 -19.51 28.98
CA LEU A 167 3.78 -18.48 27.97
C LEU A 167 3.51 -18.98 26.53
N TRP A 168 3.86 -20.23 26.23
CA TRP A 168 3.60 -20.83 24.92
C TRP A 168 2.10 -20.99 24.66
N LYS A 169 1.34 -21.45 25.66
CA LYS A 169 -0.11 -21.59 25.54
C LYS A 169 -0.77 -20.22 25.41
N PHE A 170 -0.38 -19.26 26.25
CA PHE A 170 -0.84 -17.88 26.14
C PHE A 170 -0.58 -17.28 24.76
N GLU A 171 0.63 -17.45 24.20
CA GLU A 171 0.96 -16.92 22.88
C GLU A 171 0.13 -17.57 21.76
N SER A 172 -0.13 -18.88 21.86
CA SER A 172 -1.00 -19.60 20.93
C SER A 172 -2.45 -19.09 21.00
N ASP A 173 -3.00 -18.95 22.20
CA ASP A 173 -4.36 -18.46 22.40
C ASP A 173 -4.51 -16.98 21.98
N LEU A 174 -3.49 -16.16 22.24
CA LEU A 174 -3.41 -14.78 21.78
C LEU A 174 -3.45 -14.69 20.25
N LYS A 175 -2.77 -15.61 19.55
CA LYS A 175 -2.79 -15.69 18.09
C LYS A 175 -4.21 -15.97 17.56
N ILE A 176 -4.93 -16.89 18.19
CA ILE A 176 -6.33 -17.21 17.84
C ILE A 176 -7.25 -16.02 18.09
N VAL A 177 -7.08 -15.33 19.23
CA VAL A 177 -7.87 -14.13 19.55
C VAL A 177 -7.59 -12.99 18.56
N TYR A 178 -6.32 -12.78 18.19
CA TYR A 178 -5.95 -11.79 17.19
C TYR A 178 -6.50 -12.12 15.80
N GLU A 179 -6.49 -13.39 15.40
CA GLU A 179 -7.11 -13.81 14.15
C GLU A 179 -8.61 -13.49 14.10
N LYS A 180 -9.33 -13.81 15.19
CA LYS A 180 -10.75 -13.45 15.33
C LYS A 180 -10.95 -11.94 15.21
N PHE A 181 -10.07 -11.15 15.83
CA PHE A 181 -10.12 -9.69 15.71
C PHE A 181 -9.92 -9.20 14.28
N VAL A 182 -8.92 -9.72 13.55
CA VAL A 182 -8.69 -9.36 12.14
C VAL A 182 -9.88 -9.75 11.26
N THR A 183 -10.50 -10.92 11.48
CA THR A 183 -11.73 -11.29 10.75
C THR A 183 -12.91 -10.37 11.07
N ALA A 184 -13.01 -9.89 12.31
CA ALA A 184 -14.03 -8.92 12.69
C ALA A 184 -13.81 -7.58 11.99
N ILE A 185 -12.56 -7.08 11.91
CA ILE A 185 -12.22 -5.86 11.17
C ILE A 185 -12.58 -6.01 9.68
N GLU A 186 -12.26 -7.15 9.06
CA GLU A 186 -12.58 -7.42 7.66
C GLU A 186 -14.09 -7.35 7.39
N ARG A 187 -14.88 -7.96 8.28
CA ARG A 187 -16.34 -7.91 8.24
C ARG A 187 -16.86 -6.47 8.37
N LEU A 188 -16.40 -5.73 9.37
CA LEU A 188 -16.82 -4.34 9.63
C LEU A 188 -16.42 -3.39 8.49
N ALA A 189 -15.27 -3.62 7.86
CA ALA A 189 -14.84 -2.91 6.67
C ALA A 189 -15.70 -3.21 5.42
N GLY A 190 -16.54 -4.25 5.45
CA GLY A 190 -17.50 -4.57 4.39
C GLY A 190 -18.91 -4.02 4.60
N GLU A 191 -19.19 -3.42 5.76
CA GLU A 191 -20.51 -2.87 6.04
C GLU A 191 -20.73 -1.54 5.30
N ASN A 192 -22.00 -1.22 5.01
CA ASN A 192 -22.38 -0.02 4.26
C ASN A 192 -22.13 1.30 5.02
N ILE A 193 -21.74 1.23 6.30
CA ILE A 193 -21.49 2.41 7.13
C ILE A 193 -20.10 2.96 6.82
N GLU A 194 -20.04 4.02 6.01
CA GLU A 194 -18.79 4.64 5.56
C GLU A 194 -17.82 4.96 6.70
N LYS A 195 -18.29 5.61 7.77
CA LYS A 195 -17.43 5.99 8.92
C LYS A 195 -16.79 4.79 9.60
N LEU A 196 -17.55 3.71 9.75
CA LEU A 196 -17.08 2.47 10.37
C LEU A 196 -16.11 1.73 9.44
N GLY A 197 -16.39 1.71 8.15
CA GLY A 197 -15.48 1.15 7.14
C GLY A 197 -14.13 1.89 7.08
N ILE A 198 -14.16 3.23 7.11
CA ILE A 198 -12.95 4.06 7.16
C ILE A 198 -12.17 3.78 8.45
N LEU A 199 -12.83 3.75 9.61
CA LEU A 199 -12.19 3.45 10.89
C LEU A 199 -11.57 2.05 10.89
N SER A 200 -12.30 1.05 10.41
CA SER A 200 -11.83 -0.34 10.33
C SER A 200 -10.59 -0.47 9.43
N CYS A 201 -10.60 0.17 8.25
CA CYS A 201 -9.44 0.21 7.36
C CYS A 201 -8.27 0.97 7.98
N ARG A 202 -8.52 2.05 8.71
CA ARG A 202 -7.48 2.80 9.43
C ARG A 202 -6.85 1.94 10.54
N CYS A 203 -7.66 1.22 11.32
CA CYS A 203 -7.18 0.27 12.32
C CYS A 203 -6.32 -0.83 11.67
N ALA A 204 -6.77 -1.39 10.54
CA ALA A 204 -5.99 -2.39 9.80
C ALA A 204 -4.63 -1.84 9.32
N LEU A 205 -4.59 -0.60 8.82
CA LEU A 205 -3.35 0.07 8.42
C LEU A 205 -2.40 0.28 9.60
N GLU A 206 -2.90 0.81 10.71
CA GLU A 206 -2.08 1.11 11.90
C GLU A 206 -1.50 -0.18 12.49
N LEU A 207 -2.27 -1.27 12.52
CA LEU A 207 -1.78 -2.60 12.91
C LEU A 207 -0.68 -3.10 11.98
N LEU A 208 -0.88 -2.99 10.66
CA LEU A 208 0.08 -3.44 9.65
C LEU A 208 1.41 -2.67 9.71
N ILE A 209 1.35 -1.36 9.98
CA ILE A 209 2.55 -0.52 10.14
C ILE A 209 3.28 -0.87 11.44
N ALA A 210 2.54 -1.10 12.53
CA ALA A 210 3.12 -1.25 13.85
C ALA A 210 3.69 -2.66 14.11
N ARG A 211 3.07 -3.72 13.57
CA ARG A 211 3.34 -5.11 13.96
C ARG A 211 3.30 -6.04 12.75
N ALA A 212 4.14 -7.08 12.79
CA ALA A 212 4.32 -8.04 11.70
C ALA A 212 3.30 -9.20 11.67
N GLU A 213 2.33 -9.22 12.58
CA GLU A 213 1.37 -10.31 12.71
C GLU A 213 0.23 -10.19 11.67
N GLN A 214 -0.10 -11.29 10.98
CA GLN A 214 -1.12 -11.36 9.91
C GLN A 214 -1.01 -10.32 8.79
N GLU A 215 0.22 -9.87 8.45
CA GLU A 215 0.49 -8.88 7.40
C GLU A 215 -0.24 -9.16 6.07
N GLN A 216 -0.20 -10.42 5.61
CA GLN A 216 -0.82 -10.82 4.33
C GLN A 216 -2.34 -10.62 4.35
N LYS A 217 -3.01 -11.01 5.45
CA LYS A 217 -4.46 -10.90 5.59
C LYS A 217 -4.89 -9.44 5.67
N LEU A 218 -4.20 -8.65 6.50
CA LEU A 218 -4.43 -7.20 6.63
C LEU A 218 -4.18 -6.45 5.31
N LEU A 219 -3.12 -6.79 4.59
CA LEU A 219 -2.81 -6.19 3.29
C LEU A 219 -3.87 -6.56 2.26
N SER A 220 -4.25 -7.85 2.18
CA SER A 220 -5.28 -8.30 1.25
C SER A 220 -6.63 -7.65 1.53
N LEU A 221 -6.97 -7.45 2.82
CA LEU A 221 -8.14 -6.70 3.25
C LEU A 221 -8.12 -5.29 2.66
N LEU A 222 -7.05 -4.52 2.89
CA LEU A 222 -6.95 -3.13 2.42
C LEU A 222 -7.02 -3.06 0.89
N ILE A 223 -6.30 -3.92 0.18
CA ILE A 223 -6.26 -3.93 -1.29
C ILE A 223 -7.61 -4.30 -1.88
N ASN A 224 -8.31 -5.30 -1.33
CA ASN A 224 -9.65 -5.67 -1.80
C ASN A 224 -10.65 -4.52 -1.66
N LYS A 225 -10.47 -3.64 -0.67
CA LYS A 225 -11.33 -2.47 -0.46
C LYS A 225 -11.07 -1.32 -1.44
N LEU A 226 -10.02 -1.36 -2.27
CA LEU A 226 -9.87 -0.45 -3.41
C LEU A 226 -11.03 -0.60 -4.41
N GLY A 227 -11.68 -1.77 -4.42
CA GLY A 227 -12.86 -2.05 -5.26
C GLY A 227 -14.20 -1.74 -4.60
N HIS A 228 -14.23 -1.07 -3.44
CA HIS A 228 -15.49 -0.76 -2.75
C HIS A 228 -16.36 0.22 -3.57
N PRO A 229 -17.69 0.07 -3.58
CA PRO A 229 -18.58 0.99 -4.32
C PRO A 229 -18.50 2.43 -3.84
N ASN A 230 -18.16 2.64 -2.55
CA ASN A 230 -17.96 3.98 -2.01
C ASN A 230 -16.61 4.59 -2.43
N LYS A 231 -16.68 5.67 -3.21
CA LYS A 231 -15.54 6.39 -3.78
C LYS A 231 -14.65 7.06 -2.73
N THR A 232 -15.23 7.55 -1.65
CA THR A 232 -14.48 8.22 -0.57
C THR A 232 -13.60 7.22 0.18
N LEU A 233 -14.13 6.03 0.46
CA LEU A 233 -13.38 4.94 1.09
C LEU A 233 -12.21 4.51 0.19
N ALA A 234 -12.46 4.26 -1.10
CA ALA A 234 -11.42 3.83 -2.04
C ALA A 234 -10.27 4.86 -2.14
N THR A 235 -10.59 6.16 -2.22
CA THR A 235 -9.56 7.22 -2.26
C THR A 235 -8.79 7.33 -0.94
N ARG A 236 -9.43 7.16 0.22
CA ARG A 236 -8.76 7.09 1.52
C ARG A 236 -7.81 5.89 1.60
N ILE A 237 -8.22 4.73 1.10
CA ILE A 237 -7.38 3.52 1.06
C ILE A 237 -6.14 3.74 0.20
N CYS A 238 -6.26 4.39 -0.97
CA CYS A 238 -5.08 4.79 -1.74
C CYS A 238 -4.09 5.61 -0.88
N GLY A 239 -4.61 6.59 -0.12
CA GLY A 239 -3.80 7.37 0.83
C GLY A 239 -3.14 6.52 1.93
N TYR A 240 -3.87 5.55 2.47
CA TYR A 240 -3.39 4.60 3.48
C TYR A 240 -2.27 3.70 2.94
N LEU A 241 -2.42 3.14 1.74
CA LEU A 241 -1.38 2.32 1.11
C LEU A 241 -0.15 3.16 0.75
N LEU A 242 -0.32 4.43 0.37
CA LEU A 242 0.81 5.35 0.19
C LEU A 242 1.53 5.64 1.51
N GLN A 243 0.80 5.77 2.61
CA GLN A 243 1.40 5.91 3.94
C GLN A 243 2.18 4.66 4.34
N LEU A 244 1.63 3.46 4.07
CA LEU A 244 2.32 2.18 4.31
C LEU A 244 3.65 2.11 3.56
N THR A 245 3.64 2.38 2.26
CA THR A 245 4.84 2.31 1.40
C THR A 245 5.91 3.36 1.75
N ARG A 246 5.52 4.46 2.41
CA ARG A 246 6.43 5.47 2.96
C ARG A 246 7.05 5.04 4.29
N LYS A 247 6.25 4.43 5.18
CA LYS A 247 6.71 3.99 6.51
C LYS A 247 7.54 2.71 6.44
N GLN A 248 7.21 1.79 5.54
CA GLN A 248 7.87 0.49 5.37
C GLN A 248 8.29 0.29 3.90
N PRO A 249 9.51 0.70 3.52
CA PRO A 249 9.98 0.56 2.13
C PRO A 249 10.14 -0.90 1.70
N LEU A 250 10.50 -1.80 2.63
CA LEU A 250 10.66 -3.23 2.38
C LEU A 250 9.36 -3.91 1.92
N MET A 251 8.19 -3.38 2.29
CA MET A 251 6.90 -3.94 1.89
C MET A 251 6.45 -3.53 0.48
N ARG A 252 7.07 -2.52 -0.14
CA ARG A 252 6.70 -2.02 -1.48
C ARG A 252 6.52 -3.13 -2.53
N PRO A 253 7.48 -4.06 -2.75
CA PRO A 253 7.31 -5.11 -3.75
C PRO A 253 6.16 -6.07 -3.44
N ILE A 254 5.88 -6.33 -2.16
CA ILE A 254 4.78 -7.21 -1.73
C ILE A 254 3.44 -6.55 -2.03
N VAL A 255 3.30 -5.25 -1.70
CA VAL A 255 2.11 -4.46 -2.01
C VAL A 255 1.85 -4.41 -3.52
N VAL A 256 2.89 -4.18 -4.32
CA VAL A 256 2.78 -4.15 -5.79
C VAL A 256 2.30 -5.50 -6.33
N LYS A 257 2.84 -6.62 -5.86
CA LYS A 257 2.40 -7.97 -6.29
C LYS A 257 0.94 -8.27 -5.92
N GLU A 258 0.48 -7.87 -4.73
CA GLU A 258 -0.93 -8.07 -4.36
C GLU A 258 -1.87 -7.17 -5.17
N VAL A 259 -1.47 -5.92 -5.46
CA VAL A 259 -2.24 -5.03 -6.33
C VAL A 259 -2.26 -5.54 -7.78
N GLU A 260 -1.16 -6.11 -8.28
CA GLU A 260 -1.10 -6.76 -9.58
C GLU A 260 -2.12 -7.92 -9.67
N ARG A 261 -2.16 -8.79 -8.66
CA ARG A 261 -3.16 -9.87 -8.57
C ARG A 261 -4.58 -9.35 -8.56
N LEU A 262 -4.83 -8.24 -7.86
CA LEU A 262 -6.12 -7.56 -7.90
C LEU A 262 -6.40 -7.18 -9.35
N ILE A 263 -5.56 -6.36 -9.98
CA ILE A 263 -5.81 -5.80 -11.31
C ILE A 263 -6.17 -6.84 -12.39
N TYR A 264 -5.47 -7.98 -12.42
CA TYR A 264 -5.66 -9.02 -13.44
C TYR A 264 -6.73 -10.07 -13.11
N ARG A 265 -7.44 -9.93 -12.00
CA ARG A 265 -8.53 -10.85 -11.65
C ARG A 265 -9.68 -10.73 -12.65
N LYS A 266 -10.26 -11.88 -12.99
CA LYS A 266 -11.44 -11.97 -13.87
C LYS A 266 -12.62 -11.17 -13.28
N ASN A 267 -13.34 -10.43 -14.11
CA ASN A 267 -14.55 -9.66 -13.77
C ASN A 267 -14.39 -8.49 -12.80
N ILE A 268 -13.25 -7.80 -12.83
CA ILE A 268 -13.09 -6.55 -12.07
C ILE A 268 -13.69 -5.35 -12.82
N SER A 269 -14.24 -4.40 -12.06
CA SER A 269 -14.72 -3.12 -12.59
C SER A 269 -13.57 -2.22 -13.05
N CYS A 270 -13.75 -1.49 -14.16
CA CYS A 270 -12.78 -0.49 -14.63
C CYS A 270 -12.45 0.55 -13.55
N TYR A 271 -13.41 0.85 -12.67
CA TYR A 271 -13.24 1.76 -11.54
C TYR A 271 -12.23 1.25 -10.50
N THR A 272 -12.31 -0.03 -10.15
CA THR A 272 -11.33 -0.66 -9.25
C THR A 272 -9.93 -0.65 -9.88
N GLN A 273 -9.83 -0.93 -11.18
CA GLN A 273 -8.56 -0.89 -11.89
C GLN A 273 -7.98 0.54 -11.93
N LEU A 274 -8.82 1.55 -12.15
CA LEU A 274 -8.41 2.96 -12.11
C LEU A 274 -7.78 3.34 -10.76
N HIS A 275 -8.40 2.94 -9.65
CA HIS A 275 -7.86 3.21 -8.31
C HIS A 275 -6.56 2.47 -8.04
N ALA A 276 -6.49 1.20 -8.42
CA ALA A 276 -5.28 0.41 -8.29
C ALA A 276 -4.12 1.04 -9.08
N ILE A 277 -4.35 1.43 -10.34
CA ILE A 277 -3.34 2.09 -11.17
C ILE A 277 -3.00 3.49 -10.63
N SER A 278 -4.00 4.24 -10.16
CA SER A 278 -3.77 5.55 -9.54
C SER A 278 -2.89 5.43 -8.29
N PHE A 279 -3.08 4.39 -7.48
CA PHE A 279 -2.22 4.08 -6.35
C PHE A 279 -0.78 3.77 -6.81
N LEU A 280 -0.61 2.83 -7.77
CA LEU A 280 0.71 2.46 -8.29
C LEU A 280 1.46 3.65 -8.91
N SER A 281 0.75 4.52 -9.64
CA SER A 281 1.28 5.75 -10.25
C SER A 281 1.80 6.76 -9.23
N GLN A 282 1.11 6.85 -8.08
CA GLN A 282 1.45 7.78 -6.99
C GLN A 282 2.58 7.27 -6.10
N MET A 283 2.95 5.98 -6.17
CA MET A 283 4.07 5.45 -5.40
C MET A 283 5.37 6.20 -5.70
N ASN A 284 6.14 6.49 -4.64
CA ASN A 284 7.40 7.20 -4.76
C ASN A 284 8.50 6.24 -5.23
N LEU A 285 8.87 6.32 -6.50
CA LEU A 285 10.08 5.69 -7.03
C LEU A 285 11.30 6.54 -6.70
N HIS A 286 12.30 5.96 -6.04
CA HIS A 286 13.62 6.57 -5.90
C HIS A 286 14.56 6.05 -6.99
N GLY A 287 15.65 6.77 -7.26
CA GLY A 287 16.61 6.41 -8.33
C GLY A 287 17.23 5.01 -8.17
N CYS A 288 17.26 4.45 -6.95
CA CYS A 288 17.78 3.11 -6.67
C CYS A 288 16.77 1.97 -6.94
N ASP A 289 15.50 2.28 -7.17
CA ASP A 289 14.42 1.29 -7.28
C ASP A 289 14.26 0.73 -8.71
N SER A 290 15.36 0.44 -9.41
CA SER A 290 15.32 0.01 -10.83
C SER A 290 14.55 -1.30 -11.04
N ALA A 291 14.73 -2.27 -10.13
CA ALA A 291 13.97 -3.52 -10.17
C ALA A 291 12.47 -3.29 -9.95
N LEU A 292 12.08 -2.46 -8.97
CA LEU A 292 10.66 -2.15 -8.75
C LEU A 292 10.06 -1.40 -9.95
N ALA A 293 10.79 -0.45 -10.54
CA ALA A 293 10.38 0.28 -11.72
C ALA A 293 10.14 -0.66 -12.91
N SER A 294 11.02 -1.64 -13.15
CA SER A 294 10.81 -2.68 -14.17
C SER A 294 9.54 -3.50 -13.90
N THR A 295 9.29 -3.93 -12.66
CA THR A 295 8.06 -4.67 -12.34
C THR A 295 6.80 -3.86 -12.60
N LEU A 296 6.78 -2.58 -12.19
CA LEU A 296 5.67 -1.67 -12.46
C LEU A 296 5.47 -1.44 -13.95
N LEU A 297 6.57 -1.28 -14.70
CA LEU A 297 6.50 -1.07 -16.14
C LEU A 297 5.91 -2.30 -16.85
N ASN A 298 6.33 -3.51 -16.48
CA ASN A 298 5.74 -4.75 -17.00
C ASN A 298 4.25 -4.86 -16.67
N ILE A 299 3.82 -4.45 -15.46
CA ILE A 299 2.41 -4.40 -15.08
C ILE A 299 1.65 -3.40 -15.96
N TYR A 300 2.18 -2.20 -16.17
CA TYR A 300 1.51 -1.16 -16.97
C TYR A 300 1.38 -1.56 -18.44
N ILE A 301 2.42 -2.17 -19.00
CA ILE A 301 2.41 -2.70 -20.37
C ILE A 301 1.40 -3.84 -20.52
N GLY A 302 1.39 -4.80 -19.59
CA GLY A 302 0.42 -5.89 -19.61
C GLY A 302 -1.03 -5.38 -19.52
N LEU A 303 -1.27 -4.38 -18.68
CA LEU A 303 -2.56 -3.70 -18.57
C LEU A 303 -2.96 -2.99 -19.84
N PHE A 304 -2.01 -2.29 -20.46
CA PHE A 304 -2.20 -1.59 -21.70
C PHE A 304 -2.65 -2.55 -22.81
N ARG A 305 -1.97 -3.69 -22.98
CA ARG A 305 -2.38 -4.75 -23.92
C ARG A 305 -3.80 -5.23 -23.65
N MET A 306 -4.12 -5.50 -22.38
CA MET A 306 -5.45 -5.97 -21.99
C MET A 306 -6.55 -4.96 -22.30
N LEU A 307 -6.33 -3.66 -22.06
CA LEU A 307 -7.32 -2.62 -22.36
C LEU A 307 -7.54 -2.45 -23.86
N VAL A 308 -6.46 -2.46 -24.64
CA VAL A 308 -6.52 -2.36 -26.11
C VAL A 308 -7.26 -3.55 -26.71
N LEU A 309 -7.00 -4.78 -26.23
CA LEU A 309 -7.70 -6.00 -26.68
C LEU A 309 -9.20 -5.96 -26.36
N ASN A 310 -9.55 -5.51 -25.14
CA ASN A 310 -10.93 -5.50 -24.68
C ASN A 310 -11.76 -4.34 -25.26
N LYS A 311 -11.16 -3.40 -26.02
CA LYS A 311 -11.79 -2.16 -26.53
C LYS A 311 -12.48 -1.30 -25.46
N LYS A 312 -12.21 -1.53 -24.18
CA LYS A 312 -12.74 -0.75 -23.04
C LYS A 312 -11.78 0.39 -22.72
N MET A 313 -11.76 1.40 -23.58
CA MET A 313 -10.83 2.53 -23.49
C MET A 313 -11.43 3.67 -22.67
N ASP A 314 -11.42 3.56 -21.35
CA ASP A 314 -11.70 4.71 -20.50
C ASP A 314 -10.53 5.72 -20.61
N ASP A 315 -10.76 6.88 -21.23
CA ASP A 315 -9.73 7.92 -21.46
C ASP A 315 -8.98 8.30 -20.18
N LYS A 316 -9.68 8.32 -19.05
CA LYS A 316 -9.09 8.61 -17.73
C LYS A 316 -8.10 7.54 -17.31
N MET A 317 -8.45 6.27 -17.50
CA MET A 317 -7.60 5.13 -17.17
C MET A 317 -6.35 5.11 -18.04
N LEU A 318 -6.53 5.33 -19.33
CA LEU A 318 -5.44 5.43 -20.28
C LEU A 318 -4.48 6.59 -19.94
N ASN A 319 -5.00 7.76 -19.55
CA ASN A 319 -4.17 8.91 -19.18
C ASN A 319 -3.31 8.61 -17.95
N VAL A 320 -3.91 8.03 -16.89
CA VAL A 320 -3.17 7.67 -15.67
C VAL A 320 -2.12 6.59 -15.98
N LEU A 321 -2.46 5.61 -16.81
CA LEU A 321 -1.55 4.53 -17.21
C LEU A 321 -0.36 5.07 -18.00
N LEU A 322 -0.58 5.94 -18.98
CA LEU A 322 0.49 6.56 -19.77
C LEU A 322 1.37 7.49 -18.93
N LEU A 323 0.78 8.25 -18.00
CA LEU A 323 1.53 9.05 -17.05
C LEU A 323 2.43 8.18 -16.16
N ALA A 324 1.88 7.06 -15.65
CA ALA A 324 2.60 6.11 -14.83
C ALA A 324 3.74 5.42 -15.60
N THR A 325 3.48 5.09 -16.87
CA THR A 325 4.46 4.48 -17.79
C THR A 325 5.61 5.43 -18.07
N ASN A 326 5.33 6.68 -18.44
CA ASN A 326 6.36 7.73 -18.62
C ASN A 326 7.26 7.88 -17.39
N ARG A 327 6.65 7.87 -16.20
CA ARG A 327 7.39 7.98 -14.94
C ARG A 327 8.22 6.73 -14.65
N ALA A 328 7.68 5.54 -14.83
CA ALA A 328 8.40 4.29 -14.57
C ALA A 328 9.54 4.08 -15.57
N PHE A 329 9.33 4.47 -16.83
CA PHE A 329 10.30 4.35 -17.91
C PHE A 329 11.61 5.11 -17.62
N SER A 330 11.54 6.32 -17.07
CA SER A 330 12.76 7.08 -16.73
C SER A 330 13.68 6.39 -15.71
N PHE A 331 13.16 5.40 -14.96
CA PHE A 331 13.93 4.62 -13.98
C PHE A 331 14.23 3.18 -14.45
N ALA A 332 13.53 2.69 -15.47
CA ALA A 332 13.65 1.33 -15.98
C ALA A 332 14.61 1.28 -17.19
N LYS A 333 15.92 1.29 -16.92
CA LYS A 333 16.98 1.35 -17.96
C LYS A 333 17.08 0.11 -18.88
N GLY A 334 16.29 -0.94 -18.68
CA GLY A 334 16.44 -2.24 -19.39
C GLY A 334 15.20 -2.79 -20.09
N ASP A 335 14.06 -2.09 -20.10
CA ASP A 335 12.79 -2.60 -20.67
C ASP A 335 12.41 -1.92 -22.00
N VAL A 336 13.35 -1.21 -22.63
CA VAL A 336 13.14 -0.44 -23.88
C VAL A 336 12.61 -1.35 -25.00
N ASP A 337 13.23 -2.52 -25.20
CA ASP A 337 12.89 -3.44 -26.29
C ASP A 337 11.45 -3.96 -26.24
N LYS A 338 10.89 -4.13 -25.03
CA LYS A 338 9.50 -4.58 -24.88
C LYS A 338 8.50 -3.51 -25.30
N LEU A 339 8.80 -2.24 -25.00
CA LEU A 339 7.98 -1.10 -25.42
C LEU A 339 8.14 -0.79 -26.91
N MET A 340 9.33 -1.02 -27.47
CA MET A 340 9.55 -0.85 -28.92
C MET A 340 8.58 -1.71 -29.74
N LYS A 341 8.30 -2.94 -29.29
CA LYS A 341 7.31 -3.84 -29.92
C LYS A 341 5.88 -3.28 -29.93
N GLU A 342 5.60 -2.26 -29.12
CA GLU A 342 4.27 -1.66 -28.97
C GLU A 342 4.16 -0.26 -29.58
N ILE A 343 5.19 0.22 -30.28
CA ILE A 343 5.21 1.56 -30.88
C ILE A 343 3.97 1.82 -31.76
N ASP A 344 3.57 0.86 -32.59
CA ASP A 344 2.43 1.04 -33.47
C ASP A 344 1.10 1.17 -32.72
N ILE A 345 0.98 0.50 -31.56
CA ILE A 345 -0.19 0.62 -30.70
C ILE A 345 -0.20 2.00 -30.04
N LEU A 346 0.96 2.51 -29.60
CA LEU A 346 1.08 3.88 -29.08
C LEU A 346 0.68 4.92 -30.14
N TYR A 347 1.13 4.78 -31.39
CA TYR A 347 0.69 5.66 -32.49
C TYR A 347 -0.81 5.54 -32.77
N LYS A 348 -1.40 4.34 -32.73
CA LYS A 348 -2.85 4.16 -32.88
C LYS A 348 -3.63 4.92 -31.82
N ILE A 349 -3.19 4.86 -30.56
CA ILE A 349 -3.81 5.58 -29.46
C ILE A 349 -3.63 7.08 -29.62
N LEU A 350 -2.43 7.53 -29.98
CA LEU A 350 -2.14 8.93 -30.25
C LEU A 350 -3.12 9.54 -31.28
N HIS A 351 -3.54 8.75 -32.28
CA HIS A 351 -4.50 9.20 -33.30
C HIS A 351 -5.96 9.15 -32.85
N GLN A 352 -6.32 8.28 -31.91
CA GLN A 352 -7.71 8.03 -31.52
C GLN A 352 -8.12 8.69 -30.19
N SER A 353 -7.16 9.14 -29.38
CA SER A 353 -7.41 9.64 -28.03
C SER A 353 -7.51 11.17 -27.95
N ASN A 354 -8.06 11.65 -26.83
CA ASN A 354 -8.11 13.08 -26.51
C ASN A 354 -6.71 13.72 -26.41
N PHE A 355 -6.64 15.06 -26.44
CA PHE A 355 -5.36 15.76 -26.42
C PHE A 355 -4.47 15.43 -25.20
N SER A 356 -5.06 15.28 -24.00
CA SER A 356 -4.28 15.00 -22.79
C SER A 356 -3.60 13.62 -22.82
N THR A 357 -4.31 12.60 -23.29
CA THR A 357 -3.77 11.24 -23.48
C THR A 357 -2.75 11.23 -24.63
N ALA A 358 -3.07 11.89 -25.74
CA ALA A 358 -2.16 12.08 -26.86
C ALA A 358 -0.83 12.72 -26.44
N LEU A 359 -0.87 13.76 -25.59
CA LEU A 359 0.32 14.43 -25.09
C LEU A 359 1.19 13.51 -24.20
N GLN A 360 0.58 12.69 -23.32
CA GLN A 360 1.35 11.72 -22.55
C GLN A 360 1.95 10.62 -23.46
N THR A 361 1.22 10.18 -24.48
CA THR A 361 1.74 9.23 -25.47
C THR A 361 2.91 9.82 -26.26
N LEU A 362 2.83 11.09 -26.69
CA LEU A 362 3.92 11.79 -27.38
C LEU A 362 5.17 11.89 -26.51
N LYS A 363 5.01 12.20 -25.21
CA LYS A 363 6.14 12.21 -24.27
C LYS A 363 6.80 10.84 -24.15
N LEU A 364 6.00 9.77 -24.09
CA LEU A 364 6.52 8.41 -24.01
C LEU A 364 7.27 8.02 -25.28
N LEU A 365 6.67 8.32 -26.45
CA LEU A 365 7.30 8.09 -27.74
C LEU A 365 8.61 8.87 -27.87
N TYR A 366 8.64 10.14 -27.44
CA TYR A 366 9.85 10.94 -27.48
C TYR A 366 10.97 10.33 -26.63
N GLN A 367 10.67 9.93 -25.39
CA GLN A 367 11.65 9.27 -24.51
C GLN A 367 12.15 7.94 -25.08
N LEU A 368 11.23 7.15 -25.65
CA LEU A 368 11.56 5.86 -26.26
C LEU A 368 12.48 6.03 -27.47
N LEU A 369 12.11 6.91 -28.41
CA LEU A 369 12.88 7.18 -29.63
C LEU A 369 14.24 7.82 -29.37
N THR A 370 14.35 8.67 -28.35
CA THR A 370 15.64 9.24 -27.94
C THR A 370 16.61 8.17 -27.40
N THR A 371 16.07 7.07 -26.86
CA THR A 371 16.89 6.03 -26.21
C THR A 371 17.36 4.95 -27.19
N SER A 372 16.58 4.65 -28.24
CA SER A 372 16.85 3.49 -29.11
C SER A 372 17.47 3.84 -30.46
N GLU A 373 16.86 4.73 -31.26
CA GLU A 373 17.16 4.81 -32.72
C GLU A 373 17.05 6.23 -33.31
N GLY A 374 16.82 7.25 -32.49
CA GLY A 374 16.60 8.62 -32.95
C GLY A 374 15.15 8.91 -33.32
N ILE A 375 14.82 10.20 -33.44
CA ILE A 375 13.44 10.66 -33.56
C ILE A 375 12.98 10.57 -35.02
N SER A 376 12.09 9.63 -35.32
CA SER A 376 11.52 9.43 -36.66
C SER A 376 10.65 10.60 -37.15
N ASP A 377 10.56 10.78 -38.47
CA ASP A 377 9.66 11.76 -39.11
C ASP A 377 8.18 11.54 -38.75
N ARG A 378 7.80 10.28 -38.50
CA ARG A 378 6.46 9.90 -38.04
C ARG A 378 6.09 10.59 -36.73
N PHE A 379 7.05 10.73 -35.82
CA PHE A 379 6.85 11.44 -34.55
C PHE A 379 6.53 12.92 -34.79
N TYR A 380 7.37 13.61 -35.59
CA TYR A 380 7.18 15.03 -35.85
C TYR A 380 5.89 15.31 -36.64
N ALA A 381 5.52 14.46 -37.61
CA ALA A 381 4.26 14.59 -38.33
C ALA A 381 3.05 14.44 -37.38
N ALA A 382 3.12 13.51 -36.42
CA ALA A 382 2.07 13.33 -35.43
C ALA A 382 2.00 14.49 -34.43
N LEU A 383 3.16 14.97 -33.96
CA LEU A 383 3.27 16.14 -33.09
C LEU A 383 2.70 17.39 -33.76
N TYR A 384 3.08 17.65 -35.01
CA TYR A 384 2.60 18.79 -35.80
C TYR A 384 1.07 18.77 -35.95
N ARG A 385 0.49 17.61 -36.22
CA ARG A 385 -0.98 17.47 -36.34
C ARG A 385 -1.68 17.72 -35.01
N ARG A 386 -1.11 17.29 -33.88
CA ARG A 386 -1.72 17.41 -32.54
C ARG A 386 -1.66 18.82 -31.95
N ILE A 387 -0.70 19.64 -32.37
CA ILE A 387 -0.62 21.05 -31.97
C ILE A 387 -1.86 21.85 -32.45
N LEU A 388 -2.54 21.38 -33.50
CA LEU A 388 -3.75 22.01 -34.04
C LEU A 388 -4.99 21.85 -33.15
N ASP A 389 -4.97 20.90 -32.22
CA ASP A 389 -6.14 20.63 -31.37
C ASP A 389 -6.39 21.87 -30.48
N LEU A 390 -7.52 22.56 -30.64
CA LEU A 390 -7.80 23.89 -30.05
C LEU A 390 -8.11 23.87 -28.54
N GLN A 391 -8.27 22.69 -27.92
CA GLN A 391 -8.73 22.55 -26.53
C GLN A 391 -7.59 22.16 -25.59
N HIS A 392 -6.89 23.14 -25.02
CA HIS A 392 -5.87 22.89 -24.01
C HIS A 392 -6.21 23.59 -22.69
N GLY A 393 -6.02 22.87 -21.58
CA GLY A 393 -5.90 23.50 -20.28
C GLY A 393 -4.46 23.95 -20.04
N ILE A 394 -4.27 24.95 -19.16
CA ILE A 394 -2.97 25.56 -18.83
C ILE A 394 -1.88 24.53 -18.50
N ASN A 395 -2.23 23.45 -17.78
CA ASN A 395 -1.29 22.38 -17.41
C ASN A 395 -0.83 21.54 -18.61
N ALA A 396 -1.68 21.38 -19.63
CA ALA A 396 -1.33 20.68 -20.85
C ALA A 396 -0.40 21.54 -21.72
N ASP A 397 -0.62 22.85 -21.75
CA ASP A 397 0.24 23.81 -22.46
C ASP A 397 1.68 23.76 -21.93
N ARG A 398 1.87 23.82 -20.61
CA ARG A 398 3.22 23.72 -20.01
C ARG A 398 3.96 22.45 -20.44
N GLN A 399 3.26 21.30 -20.42
CA GLN A 399 3.85 20.02 -20.81
C GLN A 399 4.12 19.93 -22.31
N LEU A 400 3.23 20.50 -23.14
CA LEU A 400 3.40 20.61 -24.58
C LEU A 400 4.63 21.45 -24.91
N PHE A 401 4.76 22.67 -24.36
CA PHE A 401 5.91 23.53 -24.60
C PHE A 401 7.22 22.90 -24.16
N SER A 402 7.23 22.17 -23.04
CA SER A 402 8.41 21.40 -22.61
C SER A 402 8.81 20.34 -23.64
N LEU A 403 7.84 19.59 -24.17
CA LEU A 403 8.10 18.57 -25.19
C LEU A 403 8.53 19.21 -26.51
N LEU A 404 7.87 20.29 -26.94
CA LEU A 404 8.20 21.03 -28.16
C LEU A 404 9.62 21.56 -28.12
N TYR A 405 10.00 22.18 -27.00
CA TYR A 405 11.35 22.71 -26.85
C TYR A 405 12.41 21.61 -26.99
N GLN A 406 12.22 20.48 -26.31
CA GLN A 406 13.15 19.34 -26.38
C GLN A 406 13.19 18.71 -27.78
N ALA A 407 12.03 18.50 -28.40
CA ALA A 407 11.91 17.87 -29.71
C ALA A 407 12.46 18.74 -30.85
N LEU A 408 12.27 20.06 -30.79
CA LEU A 408 12.77 20.98 -31.81
C LEU A 408 14.27 21.26 -31.66
N LEU A 409 14.82 21.19 -30.44
CA LEU A 409 16.26 21.29 -30.20
C LEU A 409 17.03 20.09 -30.74
N SER A 410 16.46 18.90 -30.64
CA SER A 410 17.07 17.65 -31.12
C SER A 410 16.91 17.44 -32.62
N ASP A 411 15.99 18.15 -33.26
CA ASP A 411 15.71 18.03 -34.69
C ASP A 411 16.87 18.55 -35.53
N THR A 412 17.34 17.80 -36.53
CA THR A 412 18.38 18.24 -37.47
C THR A 412 17.83 18.96 -38.71
N VAL A 413 16.52 18.86 -38.98
CA VAL A 413 15.89 19.39 -40.20
C VAL A 413 15.34 20.80 -39.98
N GLU A 414 16.04 21.81 -40.51
CA GLU A 414 15.68 23.23 -40.31
C GLU A 414 14.30 23.60 -40.88
N TYR A 415 13.96 23.15 -42.09
CA TYR A 415 12.67 23.44 -42.73
C TYR A 415 11.47 22.99 -41.88
N ARG A 416 11.62 21.87 -41.18
CA ARG A 416 10.60 21.33 -40.26
C ARG A 416 10.44 22.23 -39.05
N VAL A 417 11.55 22.63 -38.43
CA VAL A 417 11.53 23.58 -37.29
C VAL A 417 10.87 24.89 -37.69
N ILE A 418 11.17 25.43 -38.89
CA ILE A 418 10.52 26.64 -39.42
C ILE A 418 9.01 26.45 -39.61
N ALA A 419 8.57 25.29 -40.11
CA ALA A 419 7.14 24.99 -40.23
C ALA A 419 6.43 24.95 -38.86
N PHE A 420 7.07 24.39 -37.83
CA PHE A 420 6.57 24.45 -36.45
C PHE A 420 6.50 25.87 -35.92
N ILE A 421 7.54 26.69 -36.11
CA ILE A 421 7.57 28.10 -35.69
C ILE A 421 6.42 28.88 -36.34
N LYS A 422 6.26 28.78 -37.67
CA LYS A 422 5.16 29.43 -38.40
C LYS A 422 3.80 29.03 -37.84
N ARG A 423 3.62 27.74 -37.54
CA ARG A 423 2.35 27.22 -36.99
C ARG A 423 2.10 27.71 -35.57
N LEU A 424 3.11 27.72 -34.71
CA LEU A 424 2.97 28.20 -33.34
C LEU A 424 2.62 29.70 -33.31
N LEU A 425 3.22 30.50 -34.21
CA LEU A 425 2.87 31.90 -34.38
C LEU A 425 1.42 32.07 -34.85
N GLN A 426 0.96 31.27 -35.81
CA GLN A 426 -0.46 31.28 -36.21
C GLN A 426 -1.39 30.97 -35.03
N LEU A 427 -1.06 29.97 -34.21
CA LEU A 427 -1.86 29.62 -33.03
C LEU A 427 -1.81 30.69 -31.94
N SER A 428 -0.70 31.41 -31.82
CA SER A 428 -0.58 32.50 -30.84
C SER A 428 -1.59 33.63 -31.07
N LEU A 429 -2.01 33.85 -32.33
CA LEU A 429 -3.03 34.84 -32.70
C LEU A 429 -4.44 34.42 -32.27
N CYS A 430 -4.70 33.12 -32.16
CA CYS A 430 -6.03 32.58 -31.84
C CYS A 430 -6.17 32.18 -30.36
N ARG A 431 -5.10 32.25 -29.57
CA ARG A 431 -5.06 31.76 -28.17
C ARG A 431 -4.80 32.89 -27.17
N ASN A 432 -4.73 32.51 -25.90
CA ASN A 432 -4.55 33.43 -24.78
C ASN A 432 -3.14 34.08 -24.77
N ALA A 433 -3.02 35.23 -24.10
CA ALA A 433 -1.75 35.95 -23.96
C ALA A 433 -0.61 35.10 -23.34
N PRO A 434 -0.85 34.24 -22.34
CA PRO A 434 0.20 33.36 -21.81
C PRO A 434 0.77 32.38 -22.84
N PHE A 435 -0.07 31.82 -23.72
CA PHE A 435 0.38 30.93 -24.80
C PHE A 435 1.23 31.69 -25.82
N ALA A 436 0.83 32.90 -26.18
CA ALA A 436 1.61 33.75 -27.08
C ALA A 436 2.98 34.10 -26.49
N ALA A 437 3.03 34.50 -25.21
CA ALA A 437 4.29 34.77 -24.51
C ALA A 437 5.20 33.53 -24.45
N ALA A 438 4.65 32.36 -24.08
CA ALA A 438 5.41 31.10 -24.05
C ALA A 438 5.96 30.72 -25.42
N THR A 439 5.18 30.96 -26.48
CA THR A 439 5.61 30.73 -27.87
C THR A 439 6.78 31.62 -28.25
N LEU A 440 6.72 32.92 -27.94
CA LEU A 440 7.81 33.86 -28.21
C LEU A 440 9.08 33.51 -27.43
N ILE A 441 8.96 33.09 -26.17
CA ILE A 441 10.09 32.63 -25.36
C ILE A 441 10.73 31.39 -25.98
N LEU A 442 9.92 30.40 -26.39
CA LEU A 442 10.42 29.18 -27.03
C LEU A 442 11.17 29.53 -28.33
N ILE A 443 10.61 30.40 -29.16
CA ILE A 443 11.24 30.86 -30.41
C ILE A 443 12.55 31.58 -30.11
N SER A 444 12.59 32.50 -29.14
CA SER A 444 13.82 33.21 -28.73
C SER A 444 14.93 32.23 -28.34
N ARG A 445 14.61 31.20 -27.54
CA ARG A 445 15.58 30.18 -27.12
C ARG A 445 16.05 29.27 -28.26
N LEU A 446 15.18 28.97 -29.22
CA LEU A 446 15.58 28.21 -30.41
C LEU A 446 16.52 29.03 -31.30
N ILE A 447 16.24 30.32 -31.45
CA ILE A 447 17.07 31.25 -32.24
C ILE A 447 18.44 31.46 -31.58
N GLU A 448 18.50 31.62 -30.26
CA GLU A 448 19.76 31.71 -29.51
C GLU A 448 20.69 30.54 -29.82
N ASN A 449 20.14 29.32 -29.90
CA ASN A 449 20.91 28.11 -30.19
C ASN A 449 21.18 27.92 -31.70
N ARG A 450 20.31 28.44 -32.57
CA ARG A 450 20.37 28.26 -34.03
C ARG A 450 19.98 29.55 -34.76
N PRO A 451 20.93 30.44 -35.03
CA PRO A 451 20.65 31.71 -35.71
C PRO A 451 20.20 31.51 -37.17
N SER A 452 20.48 30.35 -37.80
CA SER A 452 20.02 29.99 -39.16
C SER A 452 18.50 29.93 -39.31
N LEU A 453 17.76 29.79 -38.20
CA LEU A 453 16.29 29.74 -38.21
C LEU A 453 15.64 31.11 -38.46
N LEU A 454 16.38 32.21 -38.24
CA LEU A 454 15.94 33.55 -38.57
C LEU A 454 16.15 33.81 -40.05
N ILE A 455 15.15 33.47 -40.87
CA ILE A 455 15.10 33.95 -42.25
C ILE A 455 14.61 35.42 -42.23
N THR A 456 15.53 36.35 -41.96
CA THR A 456 15.29 37.79 -42.10
C THR A 456 15.31 38.16 -43.59
N LYS A 457 14.15 38.00 -44.25
CA LYS A 457 13.73 38.51 -45.57
C LYS A 457 14.83 38.86 -46.61
N LYS A 458 15.08 37.92 -47.54
CA LYS A 458 15.30 38.10 -49.00
C LYS A 458 15.79 36.83 -49.75
N ALA A 459 15.88 35.68 -49.09
CA ALA A 459 16.33 34.43 -49.73
C ALA A 459 15.21 33.62 -50.41
N ALA A 460 13.93 33.96 -50.21
CA ALA A 460 12.81 33.23 -50.83
C ALA A 460 12.61 33.53 -52.32
N ASP A 461 13.22 34.60 -52.84
CA ASP A 461 13.01 35.06 -54.21
C ASP A 461 14.01 34.44 -55.22
N TYR A 462 14.98 33.62 -54.78
CA TYR A 462 15.98 33.04 -55.70
C TYR A 462 15.81 31.54 -56.02
N ASP A 463 15.07 30.78 -55.21
CA ASP A 463 14.90 29.33 -55.43
C ASP A 463 13.52 28.93 -56.01
N THR A 464 12.65 29.90 -56.35
CA THR A 464 11.30 29.65 -56.89
C THR A 464 11.14 29.95 -58.38
N LEU A 465 12.23 29.94 -59.16
CA LEU A 465 12.17 30.08 -60.63
C LEU A 465 12.49 28.82 -61.43
N SER A 466 12.67 27.64 -60.83
CA SER A 466 13.01 26.43 -61.59
C SER A 466 12.06 25.24 -61.46
N ILE A 467 10.94 25.32 -60.73
CA ILE A 467 9.89 24.28 -60.81
C ILE A 467 8.50 24.92 -60.68
N ILE A 468 8.00 25.44 -61.80
CA ILE A 468 6.56 25.54 -62.09
C ILE A 468 6.33 24.76 -63.38
N TYR A 469 5.86 23.52 -63.25
CA TYR A 469 4.65 22.98 -63.88
C TYR A 469 4.22 21.72 -63.14
#